data_AF-A0A3D5Y538-F1
#
_entry.id   AF-A0A3D5Y538-F1
#
_cell.length_a   1.000
_cell.length_b   1.000
_cell.length_c   1.000
_cell.angle_alpha   90.00
_cell.angle_beta   90.00
_cell.angle_gamma   90.00
#
_symmetry.space_group_name_H-M   'P 1'
#
loop_
_entity.id
_entity.type
_entity.pdbx_description
1 polymer ?
#
loop_
_entity_poly.entity_id
_entity_poly.type
_entity_poly.pdbx_seq_one_letter_code
_entity_poly.pdbx_strand_id
1 'polypeptide(L)'
;VLMDQGADIITQHTDSTAALQAAAERGIYAFGQASDMIQFAQDTQLTAILDNWGPYYVKRTVDVLMGTWSSGDTWDGMGPGMVGMAPYTNMPSDIAMMARATAESIRTGAFHPFTGPIYNQAGELVVKAGEVAADFPMLATMNFYVQGVDDKLPE
;
A
#
# COMPACT_ATOMS: atom_id res chain seq x y z
N VAL A 1 -14.15 6.58 -16.19
CA VAL A 1 -14.23 5.14 -16.54
C VAL A 1 -14.59 4.30 -15.33
N LEU A 2 -13.70 4.06 -14.35
CA LEU A 2 -14.02 3.21 -13.17
C LEU A 2 -15.30 3.63 -12.43
N MET A 3 -15.41 4.92 -12.10
CA MET A 3 -16.60 5.46 -11.42
C MET A 3 -17.86 5.40 -12.30
N ASP A 4 -17.71 5.54 -13.62
CA ASP A 4 -18.84 5.39 -14.57
C ASP A 4 -19.28 3.91 -14.71
N GLN A 5 -18.40 2.98 -14.35
CA GLN A 5 -18.63 1.53 -14.33
C GLN A 5 -19.09 1.02 -12.95
N GLY A 6 -19.31 1.92 -11.98
CA GLY A 6 -19.89 1.59 -10.68
C GLY A 6 -18.89 1.38 -9.55
N ALA A 7 -17.58 1.66 -9.75
CA ALA A 7 -16.63 1.68 -8.65
C ALA A 7 -16.98 2.83 -7.66
N ASP A 8 -17.13 2.48 -6.38
CA ASP A 8 -17.53 3.38 -5.29
C ASP A 8 -16.39 3.69 -4.29
N ILE A 9 -15.22 3.07 -4.50
CA ILE A 9 -13.96 3.35 -3.80
C ILE A 9 -12.84 3.45 -4.85
N ILE A 10 -12.00 4.47 -4.75
CA ILE A 10 -10.88 4.68 -5.67
C ILE A 10 -9.54 4.62 -4.94
N THR A 11 -8.61 3.86 -5.50
CA THR A 11 -7.19 3.88 -5.15
C THR A 11 -6.36 3.96 -6.43
N GLN A 12 -5.10 4.36 -6.33
CA GLN A 12 -4.23 4.54 -7.47
C GLN A 12 -2.79 4.14 -7.14
N HIS A 13 -2.06 3.73 -8.19
CA HIS A 13 -0.61 3.56 -8.17
C HIS A 13 0.04 4.51 -9.18
N THR A 14 -0.52 5.72 -9.30
CA THR A 14 0.01 6.84 -10.07
C THR A 14 0.28 8.02 -9.13
N ASP A 15 1.00 9.04 -9.61
CA ASP A 15 1.71 9.95 -8.69
C ASP A 15 1.00 11.29 -8.41
N SER A 16 -0.19 11.51 -8.98
CA SER A 16 -0.89 12.81 -8.90
C SER A 16 -2.15 12.77 -8.04
N THR A 17 -2.67 13.93 -7.66
CA THR A 17 -3.96 14.06 -6.95
C THR A 17 -5.19 13.88 -7.85
N ALA A 18 -5.00 13.66 -9.16
CA ALA A 18 -6.07 13.76 -10.14
C ALA A 18 -7.21 12.76 -9.93
N ALA A 19 -6.91 11.48 -9.64
CA ALA A 19 -7.97 10.50 -9.45
C ALA A 19 -8.72 10.71 -8.13
N LEU A 20 -8.00 11.08 -7.07
CA LEU A 20 -8.58 11.47 -5.78
C LEU A 20 -9.54 12.66 -5.93
N GLN A 21 -9.13 13.71 -6.64
CA GLN A 21 -9.99 14.88 -6.89
C GLN A 21 -11.20 14.53 -7.75
N ALA A 22 -11.03 13.73 -8.80
CA ALA A 22 -12.13 13.27 -9.63
C ALA A 22 -13.15 12.42 -8.85
N ALA A 23 -12.68 11.64 -7.87
CA ALA A 23 -13.56 10.92 -6.94
C ALA A 23 -14.31 11.89 -6.01
N ALA A 24 -13.60 12.87 -5.43
CA ALA A 24 -14.20 13.90 -4.58
C ALA A 24 -15.30 14.71 -5.28
N GLU A 25 -15.09 15.11 -6.54
CA GLU A 25 -16.09 15.81 -7.38
C GLU A 25 -17.39 15.01 -7.56
N ARG A 26 -17.33 13.69 -7.37
CA ARG A 26 -18.46 12.77 -7.48
C ARG A 26 -18.96 12.26 -6.13
N GLY A 27 -18.39 12.76 -5.02
CA GLY A 27 -18.71 12.29 -3.67
C GLY A 27 -18.29 10.84 -3.41
N ILE A 28 -17.33 10.32 -4.18
CA ILE A 28 -16.82 8.95 -4.08
C ILE A 28 -15.59 8.95 -3.17
N TYR A 29 -15.53 7.98 -2.25
CA TYR A 29 -14.41 7.84 -1.33
C TYR A 29 -13.15 7.33 -2.03
N ALA A 30 -11.98 7.79 -1.56
CA ALA A 30 -10.71 7.42 -2.17
C ALA A 30 -9.55 7.39 -1.17
N PHE A 31 -8.43 6.83 -1.60
CA PHE A 31 -7.18 6.79 -0.84
C PHE A 31 -6.11 7.68 -1.50
N GLY A 32 -5.36 8.42 -0.68
CA GLY A 32 -4.17 9.12 -1.14
C GLY A 32 -3.00 8.16 -1.40
N GLN A 33 -2.08 8.57 -2.28
CA GLN A 33 -0.91 7.80 -2.68
C GLN A 33 0.37 8.59 -2.37
N ALA A 34 1.35 7.93 -1.74
CA ALA A 34 2.66 8.47 -1.32
C ALA A 34 2.65 9.61 -0.27
N SER A 35 1.58 10.41 -0.19
CA SER A 35 1.45 11.54 0.73
C SER A 35 0.01 11.68 1.24
N ASP A 36 -0.16 12.44 2.33
CA ASP A 36 -1.49 12.83 2.80
C ASP A 36 -2.08 13.87 1.85
N MET A 37 -3.09 13.46 1.08
CA MET A 37 -3.73 14.28 0.07
C MET A 37 -5.05 14.90 0.56
N ILE A 38 -5.33 14.90 1.87
CA ILE A 38 -6.63 15.29 2.46
C ILE A 38 -7.08 16.68 1.99
N GLN A 39 -6.17 17.63 1.77
CA GLN A 39 -6.49 18.98 1.31
C GLN A 39 -7.20 19.02 -0.05
N PHE A 40 -7.02 17.99 -0.88
CA PHE A 40 -7.61 17.86 -2.21
C PHE A 40 -8.94 17.08 -2.22
N ALA A 41 -9.29 16.43 -1.10
CA ALA A 41 -10.47 15.57 -0.96
C ALA A 41 -10.90 15.48 0.51
N GLN A 42 -11.18 16.62 1.15
CA GLN A 42 -11.35 16.73 2.61
C GLN A 42 -12.46 15.82 3.16
N ASP A 43 -13.55 15.68 2.42
CA ASP A 43 -14.73 14.91 2.85
C ASP A 43 -14.75 13.47 2.31
N THR A 44 -13.84 13.11 1.40
CA THR A 44 -13.85 11.82 0.71
C THR A 44 -12.55 11.01 0.80
N GLN A 45 -11.44 11.59 1.24
CA GLN A 45 -10.24 10.79 1.52
C GLN A 45 -10.46 9.94 2.78
N LEU A 46 -10.23 8.63 2.68
CA LEU A 46 -10.34 7.69 3.80
C LEU A 46 -9.06 7.64 4.63
N THR A 47 -7.92 7.56 3.96
CA THR A 47 -6.54 7.66 4.49
C THR A 47 -5.60 7.74 3.28
N ALA A 48 -4.29 7.65 3.50
CA ALA A 48 -3.27 7.55 2.47
C ALA A 48 -2.12 6.67 2.95
N ILE A 49 -1.46 5.99 1.99
CA ILE A 49 -0.17 5.35 2.24
C ILE A 49 0.91 6.43 2.10
N LEU A 50 1.70 6.60 3.16
CA LEU A 50 2.75 7.62 3.23
C LEU A 50 4.12 7.00 2.98
N ASP A 51 4.92 7.64 2.13
CA ASP A 51 6.29 7.22 1.87
C ASP A 51 7.30 8.11 2.61
N ASN A 52 7.90 7.57 3.67
CA ASN A 52 8.78 8.30 4.58
C ASN A 52 10.26 8.10 4.24
N TRP A 53 10.71 8.71 3.14
CA TRP A 53 12.09 8.54 2.66
C TRP A 53 13.17 9.31 3.45
N GLY A 54 12.77 10.32 4.22
CA GLY A 54 13.69 11.26 4.89
C GLY A 54 14.77 10.56 5.73
N PRO A 55 14.41 9.70 6.70
CA PRO A 55 15.39 8.99 7.53
C PRO A 55 16.36 8.12 6.71
N TYR A 56 15.87 7.46 5.66
CA TYR A 56 16.70 6.65 4.77
C TYR A 56 17.74 7.52 4.05
N TYR A 57 17.32 8.64 3.44
CA TYR A 57 18.23 9.56 2.75
C TYR A 57 19.28 10.15 3.69
N VAL A 58 18.90 10.53 4.90
CA VAL A 58 19.85 11.00 5.93
C VAL A 58 20.88 9.91 6.23
N LYS A 59 20.44 8.68 6.49
CA LYS A 59 21.33 7.55 6.77
C LYS A 59 22.32 7.31 5.63
N ARG A 60 21.84 7.20 4.38
CA ARG A 60 22.70 6.94 3.22
C ARG A 60 23.74 8.04 3.02
N THR A 61 23.37 9.30 3.26
CA THR A 61 24.28 10.44 3.16
C THR A 61 25.35 10.41 4.24
N VAL A 62 24.96 10.12 5.49
CA VAL A 62 25.90 9.97 6.61
C VAL A 62 26.88 8.83 6.35
N ASP A 63 26.42 7.68 5.86
CA ASP A 63 27.29 6.54 5.54
C ASP A 63 28.36 6.91 4.50
N VAL A 64 28.02 7.72 3.49
CA VAL A 64 28.99 8.20 2.49
C VAL A 64 30.00 9.14 3.13
N LEU A 65 29.54 10.13 3.91
CA LEU A 65 30.39 11.11 4.59
C LEU A 65 31.38 10.44 5.54
N MET A 66 30.97 9.37 6.20
CA MET A 66 31.79 8.61 7.14
C MET A 66 32.63 7.52 6.48
N GLY A 67 32.52 7.33 5.15
CA GLY A 67 33.24 6.28 4.42
C GLY A 67 32.80 4.86 4.76
N THR A 68 31.60 4.70 5.36
CA THR A 68 31.03 3.41 5.77
C THR A 68 29.97 2.90 4.81
N TRP A 69 29.66 3.65 3.75
CA TRP A 69 28.70 3.23 2.74
C TRP A 69 29.14 1.95 2.03
N SER A 70 28.19 1.03 1.84
CA SER A 70 28.33 -0.15 1.00
C SER A 70 27.07 -0.38 0.18
N SER A 71 27.22 -1.05 -0.96
CA SER A 71 26.11 -1.47 -1.82
C SER A 71 25.30 -2.57 -1.15
N GLY A 72 23.98 -2.51 -1.30
CA GLY A 72 23.04 -3.51 -0.80
C GLY A 72 21.61 -3.10 -1.09
N ASP A 73 20.69 -4.05 -0.96
CA ASP A 73 19.27 -3.84 -1.16
C ASP A 73 18.60 -3.32 0.11
N THR A 74 17.45 -2.66 -0.04
CA THR A 74 16.62 -2.20 1.09
C THR A 74 15.17 -2.40 0.72
N TRP A 75 14.43 -3.08 1.60
CA TRP A 75 12.99 -3.28 1.49
C TRP A 75 12.36 -3.09 2.87
N ASP A 76 12.16 -1.84 3.23
CA ASP A 76 11.58 -1.49 4.53
C ASP A 76 10.10 -1.14 4.38
N GLY A 77 9.30 -1.55 5.36
CA GLY A 77 7.87 -1.29 5.43
C GLY A 77 7.46 -0.45 6.63
N MET A 78 6.31 -0.77 7.21
CA MET A 78 5.76 -0.05 8.37
C MET A 78 6.62 -0.22 9.64
N GLY A 79 7.23 -1.39 9.85
CA GLY A 79 8.05 -1.66 11.04
C GLY A 79 9.23 -0.69 11.18
N PRO A 80 10.12 -0.59 10.17
CA PRO A 80 11.19 0.41 10.12
C PRO A 80 10.69 1.86 9.93
N GLY A 81 9.43 2.05 9.58
CA GLY A 81 8.78 3.36 9.43
C GLY A 81 8.92 4.00 8.06
N MET A 82 9.42 3.27 7.05
CA MET A 82 9.53 3.75 5.67
C MET A 82 8.15 3.92 5.01
N VAL A 83 7.17 3.13 5.45
CA VAL A 83 5.76 3.26 5.06
C VAL A 83 4.93 3.65 6.28
N GLY A 84 4.02 4.60 6.12
CA GLY A 84 3.09 5.05 7.16
C GLY A 84 1.65 5.13 6.66
N MET A 85 0.72 5.39 7.59
CA MET A 85 -0.68 5.67 7.26
C MET A 85 -1.02 7.10 7.67
N ALA A 86 -1.69 7.84 6.79
CA ALA A 86 -2.30 9.11 7.13
C ALA A 86 -3.47 8.91 8.13
N PRO A 87 -4.00 9.98 8.75
CA PRO A 87 -5.17 9.87 9.61
C PRO A 87 -6.33 9.14 8.92
N TYR A 88 -7.03 8.29 9.68
CA TYR A 88 -8.25 7.63 9.22
C TYR A 88 -9.43 8.59 9.36
N THR A 89 -9.97 9.02 8.22
CA THR A 89 -11.01 10.06 8.11
C THR A 89 -12.20 9.53 7.33
N ASN A 90 -13.33 10.23 7.41
CA ASN A 90 -14.51 9.98 6.56
C ASN A 90 -15.05 8.54 6.62
N MET A 91 -14.86 7.88 7.77
CA MET A 91 -15.33 6.52 8.03
C MET A 91 -15.85 6.38 9.47
N PRO A 92 -16.72 5.40 9.74
CA PRO A 92 -17.15 5.09 11.10
C PRO A 92 -15.99 4.78 12.05
N SER A 93 -16.17 5.03 13.35
CA SER A 93 -15.11 4.90 14.35
C SER A 93 -14.64 3.46 14.55
N ASP A 94 -15.54 2.49 14.45
CA ASP A 94 -15.23 1.06 14.48
C ASP A 94 -14.37 0.63 13.29
N ILE A 95 -14.65 1.14 12.10
CA ILE A 95 -13.82 0.92 10.90
C ILE A 95 -12.44 1.55 11.07
N ALA A 96 -12.36 2.79 11.58
CA ALA A 96 -11.08 3.44 11.86
C ALA A 96 -10.26 2.68 12.91
N MET A 97 -10.89 2.11 13.94
CA MET A 97 -10.22 1.26 14.93
C MET A 97 -9.70 -0.04 14.31
N MET A 98 -10.52 -0.68 13.46
CA MET A 98 -10.10 -1.89 12.73
C MET A 98 -8.89 -1.61 11.83
N ALA A 99 -8.92 -0.51 11.06
CA ALA A 99 -7.83 -0.12 10.18
C ALA A 99 -6.53 0.15 10.96
N ARG A 100 -6.61 0.87 12.10
CA ARG A 100 -5.47 1.08 13.01
C ARG A 100 -4.90 -0.24 13.54
N ALA A 101 -5.76 -1.16 13.98
CA ALA A 101 -5.34 -2.45 14.49
C ALA A 101 -4.64 -3.29 13.41
N THR A 102 -5.13 -3.26 12.17
CA THR A 102 -4.50 -3.93 11.03
C THR A 102 -3.16 -3.29 10.66
N ALA A 103 -3.06 -1.96 10.63
CA ALA A 103 -1.78 -1.30 10.37
C ALA A 103 -0.75 -1.65 11.46
N GLU A 104 -1.17 -1.72 12.72
CA GLU A 104 -0.29 -2.11 13.83
C GLU A 104 0.12 -3.58 13.77
N SER A 105 -0.76 -4.49 13.35
CA SER A 105 -0.40 -5.89 13.17
C SER A 105 0.60 -6.08 12.01
N ILE A 106 0.51 -5.27 10.95
CA ILE A 106 1.53 -5.23 9.88
C ILE A 106 2.84 -4.66 10.42
N ARG A 107 2.78 -3.52 11.12
CA ARG A 107 3.97 -2.86 11.70
C ARG A 107 4.76 -3.77 12.64
N THR A 108 4.06 -4.58 13.43
CA THR A 108 4.65 -5.54 14.37
C THR A 108 5.04 -6.88 13.74
N GLY A 109 4.65 -7.13 12.49
CA GLY A 109 4.84 -8.42 11.80
C GLY A 109 3.88 -9.53 12.27
N ALA A 110 2.89 -9.22 13.11
CA ALA A 110 1.86 -10.16 13.52
C ALA A 110 0.93 -10.55 12.35
N PHE A 111 0.80 -9.67 11.35
CA PHE A 111 0.10 -9.95 10.10
C PHE A 111 1.00 -9.62 8.91
N HIS A 112 1.07 -10.53 7.95
CA HIS A 112 1.73 -10.28 6.66
C HIS A 112 0.70 -10.39 5.53
N PRO A 113 0.54 -9.36 4.66
CA PRO A 113 -0.49 -9.35 3.61
C PRO A 113 -0.46 -10.57 2.69
N PHE A 114 0.73 -11.12 2.45
CA PHE A 114 0.92 -12.31 1.62
C PHE A 114 1.09 -13.60 2.45
N THR A 115 0.23 -13.81 3.44
CA THR A 115 0.12 -15.08 4.17
C THR A 115 -0.94 -15.96 3.50
N GLY A 116 -0.62 -17.21 3.20
CA GLY A 116 -1.53 -18.13 2.54
C GLY A 116 -2.69 -18.63 3.41
N PRO A 117 -3.72 -19.22 2.79
CA PRO A 117 -3.72 -19.67 1.40
C PRO A 117 -3.99 -18.53 0.40
N ILE A 118 -3.15 -18.44 -0.63
CA ILE A 118 -3.34 -17.50 -1.74
C ILE A 118 -3.41 -18.30 -3.04
N TYR A 119 -4.43 -18.01 -3.84
CA TYR A 119 -4.62 -18.58 -5.16
C TYR A 119 -4.47 -17.48 -6.21
N ASN A 120 -3.86 -17.81 -7.35
CA ASN A 120 -3.82 -16.89 -8.50
C ASN A 120 -5.18 -16.83 -9.20
N GLN A 121 -5.32 -15.93 -10.17
CA GLN A 121 -6.56 -15.71 -10.94
C GLN A 121 -7.03 -16.96 -11.70
N ALA A 122 -6.13 -17.89 -12.03
CA ALA A 122 -6.45 -19.18 -12.65
C ALA A 122 -6.92 -20.25 -11.64
N GLY A 123 -6.90 -19.95 -10.34
CA GLY A 123 -7.29 -20.85 -9.26
C GLY A 123 -6.20 -21.80 -8.78
N GLU A 124 -4.94 -21.56 -9.15
CA GLU A 124 -3.80 -22.35 -8.70
C GLU A 124 -3.30 -21.81 -7.35
N LEU A 125 -3.01 -22.71 -6.41
CA LEU A 125 -2.47 -22.35 -5.11
C LEU A 125 -1.02 -21.87 -5.26
N VAL A 126 -0.73 -20.63 -4.87
CA VAL A 126 0.60 -20.00 -4.98
C VAL A 126 1.29 -19.77 -3.63
N VAL A 127 0.54 -19.63 -2.55
CA VAL A 127 1.07 -19.63 -1.17
C VAL A 127 0.22 -20.57 -0.34
N LYS A 128 0.83 -21.56 0.32
CA LYS A 128 0.05 -22.54 1.11
C LYS A 128 -0.47 -21.93 2.40
N ALA A 129 -1.50 -22.55 2.97
CA ALA A 129 -2.08 -22.12 4.24
C ALA A 129 -1.01 -22.00 5.34
N GLY A 130 -0.92 -20.81 5.96
CA GLY A 130 0.04 -20.51 7.02
C GLY A 130 1.47 -20.21 6.56
N GLU A 131 1.79 -20.37 5.28
CA GLU A 131 3.08 -19.93 4.72
C GLU A 131 3.03 -18.43 4.41
N VAL A 132 4.15 -17.74 4.59
CA VAL A 132 4.33 -16.35 4.17
C VAL A 132 5.12 -16.35 2.86
N ALA A 133 4.65 -15.60 1.86
CA ALA A 133 5.37 -15.43 0.60
C ALA A 133 6.77 -14.85 0.84
N ALA A 134 7.79 -15.41 0.18
CA ALA A 134 9.15 -14.90 0.28
C ALA A 134 9.31 -13.62 -0.56
N ASP A 135 10.04 -12.64 -0.02
CA ASP A 135 10.40 -11.39 -0.73
C ASP A 135 11.02 -11.68 -2.09
N PHE A 136 12.01 -12.58 -2.15
CA PHE A 136 12.58 -13.11 -3.38
C PHE A 136 12.58 -14.66 -3.33
N PRO A 137 12.25 -15.36 -4.43
CA PRO A 137 11.93 -14.81 -5.75
C PRO A 137 10.47 -14.37 -5.90
N MET A 138 9.58 -14.55 -4.91
CA MET A 138 8.15 -14.44 -5.17
C MET A 138 7.63 -13.01 -5.27
N LEU A 139 7.75 -12.20 -4.22
CA LEU A 139 7.12 -10.86 -4.20
C LEU A 139 7.84 -9.89 -5.16
N ALA A 140 9.18 -9.90 -5.18
CA ALA A 140 10.00 -9.04 -6.03
C ALA A 140 9.85 -9.33 -7.53
N THR A 141 9.40 -10.52 -7.92
CA THR A 141 9.15 -10.87 -9.33
C THR A 141 7.69 -11.26 -9.58
N MET A 142 6.77 -10.81 -8.73
CA MET A 142 5.37 -11.18 -8.82
C MET A 142 4.79 -10.73 -10.17
N ASN A 143 4.31 -11.71 -10.94
CA ASN A 143 3.76 -11.54 -12.29
C ASN A 143 2.46 -12.33 -12.46
N PHE A 144 1.61 -12.33 -11.45
CA PHE A 144 0.27 -12.90 -11.48
C PHE A 144 -0.68 -12.04 -10.64
N TYR A 145 -1.98 -12.11 -10.94
CA TYR A 145 -3.01 -11.59 -10.04
C TYR A 145 -3.59 -12.71 -9.16
N VAL A 146 -4.08 -12.34 -7.98
CA VAL A 146 -4.84 -13.26 -7.10
C VAL A 146 -6.27 -13.43 -7.59
N GLN A 147 -6.96 -14.47 -7.10
CA GLN A 147 -8.40 -14.64 -7.33
C GLN A 147 -9.18 -13.38 -6.96
N GLY A 148 -10.17 -13.03 -7.78
CA GLY A 148 -11.04 -11.85 -7.58
C GLY A 148 -10.58 -10.59 -8.31
N VAL A 149 -9.39 -10.58 -8.89
CA VAL A 149 -8.98 -9.56 -9.87
C VAL A 149 -9.49 -9.97 -11.24
N ASP A 150 -10.09 -9.05 -12.00
CA ASP A 150 -10.64 -9.32 -13.34
C ASP A 150 -9.70 -8.91 -14.49
N ASP A 151 -8.63 -8.18 -14.17
CA ASP A 151 -7.67 -7.68 -15.16
C ASP A 151 -6.78 -8.79 -15.74
N LYS A 152 -6.15 -8.51 -16.89
CA LYS A 152 -5.13 -9.36 -17.50
C LYS A 152 -3.82 -8.62 -17.50
N LEU A 153 -2.76 -9.29 -17.05
CA LEU A 153 -1.43 -8.70 -17.11
C LEU A 153 -1.07 -8.29 -18.54
N PRO A 154 -0.47 -7.10 -18.73
CA PRO A 154 0.07 -6.69 -20.02
C PRO A 154 1.14 -7.66 -20.54
N GLU A 155 1.28 -7.71 -21.87
CA GLU A 155 2.39 -8.41 -22.56
C GLU A 155 3.71 -7.63 -22.51
#